data_AF-A0A6J4IXV2-F1
#
_entry.id   AF-A0A6J4IXV2-F1
#
_cell.length_a   1.000
_cell.length_b   1.000
_cell.length_c   1.000
_cell.angle_alpha   90.00
_cell.angle_beta   90.00
_cell.angle_gamma   90.00
#
_symmetry.space_group_name_H-M   'P 1'
#
loop_
_entity.id
_entity.type
_entity.pdbx_description
1 polymer ?
#
loop_
_entity_poly.entity_id
_entity_poly.type
_entity_poly.pdbx_seq_one_letter_code
_entity_poly.pdbx_strand_id
1 'polypeptide(L)' 'MKAVPLKLEDSLYQEVEALSKALQTPRNRYINKAVEHYNRMIKRELLAKQLAEESLSCREESMKILSEFEQADDYRD' A
#
# COMPACT_ATOMS: atom_id res chain seq x y z
N MET A 1 4.40 -22.69 5.91
CA MET A 1 4.16 -22.29 4.50
C MET A 1 2.94 -23.04 4.01
N LYS A 2 2.04 -22.40 3.26
CA LYS A 2 0.93 -23.06 2.57
C LYS A 2 1.27 -23.16 1.08
N ALA A 3 1.01 -24.29 0.45
CA ALA A 3 1.22 -24.45 -0.98
C ALA A 3 0.01 -23.90 -1.74
N VAL A 4 0.26 -23.07 -2.75
CA VAL A 4 -0.76 -22.54 -3.66
C VAL A 4 -0.34 -22.90 -5.08
N PRO A 5 -1.20 -23.54 -5.88
CA PRO A 5 -0.90 -23.76 -7.29
C PRO A 5 -0.92 -22.41 -8.02
N LEU A 6 0.17 -22.09 -8.72
CA LEU A 6 0.33 -20.86 -9.47
C LEU A 6 0.74 -21.19 -10.90
N LYS A 7 -0.04 -20.71 -11.88
CA LYS A 7 0.32 -20.76 -13.29
C LYS A 7 1.01 -19.45 -13.66
N LEU A 8 2.19 -19.56 -14.26
CA LEU A 8 2.96 -18.42 -14.77
C LEU A 8 3.01 -18.53 -16.29
N GLU A 9 3.04 -17.39 -16.97
CA GLU A 9 3.38 -17.33 -18.38
C GLU A 9 4.82 -17.81 -18.59
N ASP A 10 5.08 -18.48 -19.72
CA ASP A 10 6.38 -19.11 -19.98
C ASP A 10 7.55 -18.11 -19.95
N SER A 11 7.33 -16.90 -20.48
CA SER A 11 8.33 -15.82 -20.45
C SER A 11 8.68 -15.39 -19.03
N LEU A 12 7.66 -15.18 -18.19
CA LEU A 12 7.83 -14.80 -16.79
C LEU A 12 8.50 -15.91 -16.00
N TYR A 13 8.15 -17.17 -16.27
CA TYR A 13 8.80 -18.32 -15.64
C TYR A 13 10.30 -18.37 -15.95
N GLN A 14 10.68 -18.16 -17.23
CA GLN A 14 12.09 -18.14 -17.64
C GLN A 14 12.87 -17.00 -16.97
N GLU A 15 12.27 -15.81 -16.89
CA GLU A 15 12.87 -14.66 -16.22
C GLU A 15 13.08 -14.94 -14.72
N VAL A 16 12.05 -15.46 -14.04
CA VAL A 16 12.14 -15.84 -12.63
C VAL A 16 13.24 -16.88 -12.42
N GLU A 17 13.36 -17.89 -13.26
CA GLU A 17 14.43 -18.89 -13.18
C GLU A 17 15.82 -18.27 -13.36
N ALA A 18 15.99 -17.39 -14.35
CA ALA A 18 17.26 -16.71 -14.59
C ALA A 18 17.68 -15.83 -13.38
N LEU A 19 16.75 -15.03 -12.86
CA LEU A 19 16.99 -14.16 -11.71
C LEU A 19 17.22 -14.96 -10.43
N SER A 20 16.44 -16.02 -10.21
CA SER A 20 16.60 -16.91 -9.06
C SER A 20 17.99 -17.55 -9.04
N LYS A 21 18.49 -18.00 -10.21
CA LYS A 21 19.84 -18.54 -10.37
C LYS A 21 20.92 -17.50 -10.13
N ALA A 22 20.80 -16.31 -10.74
CA ALA A 22 21.74 -15.21 -10.57
C ALA A 22 21.86 -14.78 -9.09
N LEU A 23 20.74 -14.77 -8.37
CA LEU A 23 20.68 -14.43 -6.94
C LEU A 23 21.00 -15.61 -6.01
N GLN A 24 21.24 -16.81 -6.55
CA GLN A 24 21.46 -18.05 -5.79
C GLN A 24 20.38 -18.30 -4.73
N THR A 25 19.13 -17.98 -5.05
CA THR A 25 17.99 -18.24 -4.17
C THR A 25 17.08 -19.29 -4.78
N PRO A 26 16.36 -20.09 -3.96
CA PRO A 26 15.33 -20.97 -4.48
C PRO A 26 14.18 -20.17 -5.09
N ARG A 27 13.64 -20.63 -6.23
CA ARG A 27 12.53 -19.98 -6.95
C ARG A 27 11.37 -19.60 -6.03
N ASN A 28 10.93 -20.52 -5.17
CA ASN A 28 9.83 -20.26 -4.24
C ASN A 28 10.14 -19.08 -3.30
N ARG A 29 11.39 -18.95 -2.83
CA ARG A 29 11.80 -17.83 -1.99
C ARG A 29 11.84 -16.52 -2.77
N TYR A 30 12.31 -16.55 -4.02
CA TYR A 30 12.24 -15.40 -4.91
C TYR A 30 10.80 -14.93 -5.12
N ILE A 31 9.90 -15.84 -5.49
CA ILE A 31 8.47 -15.54 -5.71
C ILE A 31 7.81 -15.00 -4.44
N ASN A 32 8.05 -15.61 -3.28
CA ASN A 32 7.48 -15.10 -2.02
C ASN A 32 7.96 -13.68 -1.70
N LYS A 33 9.25 -13.37 -1.93
CA LYS A 33 9.77 -12.01 -1.74
C LYS A 33 9.13 -11.00 -2.71
N ALA A 34 8.93 -11.39 -3.96
CA ALA A 34 8.26 -10.55 -4.95
C ALA A 34 6.81 -10.25 -4.53
N VAL A 35 6.07 -11.27 -4.08
CA VAL A 35 4.70 -11.14 -3.57
C VAL A 35 4.65 -10.27 -2.31
N GLU A 36 5.59 -10.43 -1.37
CA GLU A 36 5.69 -9.57 -0.19
C GLU A 36 5.95 -8.09 -0.55
N HIS A 37 6.79 -7.85 -1.55
CA HIS A 37 7.03 -6.50 -2.04
C HIS A 37 5.77 -5.89 -2.65
N TYR A 38 5.10 -6.62 -3.54
CA TYR A 38 3.85 -6.18 -4.15
C TYR A 38 2.75 -5.92 -3.11
N ASN A 39 2.58 -6.82 -2.13
CA ASN A 39 1.61 -6.64 -1.06
C ASN A 39 1.84 -5.37 -0.24
N ARG A 40 3.11 -5.00 0.02
CA ARG A 40 3.43 -3.76 0.74
C ARG A 40 3.03 -2.52 -0.06
N MET A 41 3.24 -2.54 -1.37
CA MET A 41 2.82 -1.46 -2.28
C MET A 41 1.30 -1.32 -2.27
N ILE A 42 0.57 -2.41 -2.51
CA ILE A 42 -0.90 -2.41 -2.54
C ILE A 42 -1.51 -1.97 -1.20
N LYS A 43 -0.95 -2.42 -0.06
CA LYS A 43 -1.42 -1.97 1.26
C LYS A 43 -1.29 -0.47 1.45
N ARG A 44 -0.21 0.15 0.96
CA ARG A 44 -0.02 1.60 1.02
C ARG A 44 -1.03 2.34 0.15
N GLU A 45 -1.28 1.84 -1.06
CA GLU A 45 -2.28 2.42 -1.96
C GLU A 45 -3.69 2.35 -1.37
N LEU A 46 -4.07 1.21 -0.79
CA LEU A 46 -5.38 1.04 -0.16
C LEU A 46 -5.53 1.96 1.05
N LEU A 47 -4.50 2.08 1.89
CA LEU A 47 -4.51 2.99 3.04
C LEU A 47 -4.63 4.46 2.59
N ALA A 48 -3.89 4.86 1.54
CA ALA A 48 -3.97 6.22 1.01
C ALA A 48 -5.38 6.55 0.50
N LYS A 49 -6.03 5.61 -0.20
CA LYS A 49 -7.42 5.78 -0.64
C LYS A 49 -8.37 5.93 0.54
N GLN A 50 -8.26 5.05 1.54
CA GLN A 50 -9.09 5.11 2.74
C GLN A 50 -8.94 6.45 3.47
N LEU A 51 -7.70 6.91 3.68
CA LEU A 51 -7.44 8.20 4.34
C LEU A 51 -8.00 9.39 3.54
N ALA A 52 -7.93 9.35 2.21
CA ALA A 52 -8.49 10.39 1.37
C ALA A 52 -10.03 10.43 1.47
N GLU A 53 -10.69 9.27 1.45
CA GLU A 53 -12.14 9.15 1.62
C GLU A 53 -12.59 9.64 3.00
N GLU A 54 -11.92 9.20 4.06
CA GLU A 54 -12.21 9.61 5.43
C GLU A 54 -11.99 11.12 5.63
N SER A 55 -10.89 11.66 5.09
CA SER A 55 -10.59 13.10 5.14
C SER A 55 -11.66 13.92 4.43
N LEU A 56 -12.12 13.49 3.26
CA LEU A 56 -13.20 14.17 2.54
C LEU A 56 -14.52 14.12 3.34
N SER A 57 -14.82 12.99 3.96
CA SER A 57 -16.04 12.81 4.75
C SER A 57 -16.09 13.68 6.00
N CYS A 58 -14.96 13.93 6.68
CA CYS A 58 -14.91 14.75 7.89
C CYS A 58 -14.53 16.22 7.64
N ARG A 59 -14.22 16.59 6.39
CA ARG A 59 -13.69 17.90 6.01
C ARG A 59 -14.58 19.06 6.46
N GLU A 60 -15.87 19.00 6.15
CA GLU A 60 -16.78 20.13 6.38
C GLU A 60 -16.94 20.44 7.88
N GLU A 61 -17.18 19.40 8.68
CA GLU A 61 -17.29 19.53 10.13
C GLU A 61 -15.96 19.99 10.75
N SER A 62 -14.84 19.42 10.29
CA SER A 62 -13.51 19.80 10.80
C SER A 62 -13.18 21.27 10.50
N MET A 63 -13.52 21.75 9.31
CA MET A 63 -13.32 23.16 8.93
C MET A 63 -14.26 24.10 9.68
N LYS A 64 -15.49 23.66 9.96
CA LYS A 64 -16.44 24.44 10.76
C LYS A 64 -15.91 24.63 12.19
N ILE A 65 -15.50 23.53 12.84
CA ILE A 65 -14.91 23.56 14.18
C ILE A 65 -13.67 24.47 14.20
N LEU A 66 -12.78 24.35 13.20
CA LEU A 66 -11.61 25.21 13.07
C LEU A 66 -12.00 26.70 13.05
N SER A 67 -13.00 27.07 12.25
CA SER A 67 -13.47 28.45 12.18
C SER A 67 -14.07 28.95 13.50
N GLU A 68 -14.75 28.09 14.26
CA GLU A 68 -15.27 28.44 15.59
C GLU A 68 -14.12 28.73 16.59
N PHE A 69 -13.02 27.97 16.52
CA PHE A 69 -11.83 28.23 17.34
C PHE A 69 -11.11 29.52 16.94
N GLU A 70 -10.92 29.77 15.64
CA GLU A 70 -10.28 31.00 15.15
C GLU A 70 -11.06 32.24 15.60
N GLN A 71 -12.39 32.22 15.49
CA GLN A 71 -13.24 33.29 16.00
C GLN A 71 -13.07 33.47 17.51
N ALA A 72 -13.02 32.38 18.28
CA ALA A 72 -12.86 32.44 19.73
C ALA A 72 -11.52 33.04 20.19
N ASP A 73 -10.45 32.82 19.43
CA ASP A 73 -9.13 33.43 19.68
C ASP A 73 -9.11 34.91 19.25
N ASP A 74 -9.78 35.30 18.17
CA ASP A 74 -9.92 36.70 17.76
C ASP A 74 -10.66 37.58 18.78
N TYR A 75 -11.51 37.00 19.65
CA TYR A 75 -12.16 37.72 20.76
C TYR A 75 -11.28 37.91 22.00
N ARG A 76 -10.05 37.36 22.01
CA ARG A 76 -9.12 37.43 23.14
C ARG A 76 -8.04 38.50 23.02
N ASP A 77 -7.92 39.17 21.87
CA ASP A 77 -7.07 40.35 21.63
C ASP A 77 -7.89 41.66 21.72
#